data_AF-A0A3M2B286-F1
#
_entry.id   AF-A0A3M2B286-F1
#
_cell.length_a   1.000
_cell.length_b   1.000
_cell.length_c   1.000
_cell.angle_alpha   90.00
_cell.angle_beta   90.00
_cell.angle_gamma   90.00
#
_symmetry.space_group_name_H-M   'P 1'
#
loop_
_entity.id
_entity.type
_entity.pdbx_description
1 polymer ?
#
loop_
_entity_poly.entity_id
_entity_poly.type
_entity_poly.pdbx_seq_one_letter_code
_entity_poly.pdbx_strand_id
1 'polypeptide(L)' 'MKLREGWVILAFVIIISAIVLPVPALLLDLLLALSIAFSMTVLVLTTFIKDPLELSAFPSILLLGTLLRLSLNI' A
#
# COMPACT_ATOMS: atom_id res chain seq x y z
N MET A 1 38.99 10.54 19.03
CA MET A 1 38.03 11.35 18.23
C MET A 1 37.28 10.54 17.16
N LYS A 2 37.90 9.55 16.49
CA LYS A 2 37.23 8.59 15.54
C LYS A 2 36.12 7.69 16.11
N LEU A 3 36.12 7.44 17.43
CA LEU A 3 35.11 6.59 18.07
C LEU A 3 33.70 7.19 17.98
N ARG A 4 33.54 8.52 18.11
CA ARG A 4 32.23 9.18 18.05
C ARG A 4 31.54 9.03 16.68
N GLU A 5 32.30 8.98 15.59
CA GLU A 5 31.78 8.85 14.23
C GLU A 5 31.20 7.44 13.99
N GLY A 6 31.83 6.41 14.55
CA GLY A 6 31.33 5.03 14.46
C GLY A 6 29.97 4.83 15.11
N TRP A 7 29.71 5.47 16.25
CA TRP A 7 28.39 5.42 16.92
C TRP A 7 27.30 6.10 16.10
N VAL A 8 27.63 7.18 15.38
CA VAL A 8 26.67 7.89 14.51
C VAL A 8 26.29 7.03 13.31
N ILE A 9 27.25 6.35 12.70
CA ILE A 9 26.99 5.45 11.56
C ILE A 9 26.13 4.25 12.01
N LEU A 10 26.43 3.66 13.17
CA LEU A 10 25.65 2.55 13.72
C LEU A 10 24.20 2.98 14.04
N ALA A 11 24.03 4.17 14.63
CA ALA A 11 22.72 4.74 14.89
C ALA A 11 21.94 4.99 13.58
N PHE A 12 22.60 5.48 12.53
CA PHE A 12 21.98 5.68 11.21
C PHE A 12 21.51 4.37 10.59
N VAL A 13 22.35 3.33 10.63
CA VAL A 13 22.00 2.00 10.10
C VAL A 13 20.81 1.40 10.87
N ILE A 14 20.74 1.58 12.19
CA ILE A 14 19.62 1.12 13.02
C ILE A 14 18.33 1.89 12.71
N ILE A 15 18.41 3.21 12.56
CA ILE A 15 17.23 4.04 12.24
C ILE A 15 16.70 3.71 10.84
N ILE A 16 17.59 3.57 9.86
CA ILE A 16 17.21 3.15 8.50
C ILE A 16 16.67 1.73 8.51
N SER A 17 17.30 0.82 9.26
CA SER A 17 16.80 -0.55 9.39
C SER A 17 15.46 -0.60 10.11
N ALA A 18 15.14 0.31 11.02
CA ALA A 18 13.82 0.37 11.67
C ALA A 18 12.73 0.93 10.75
N ILE A 19 13.09 1.82 9.81
CA ILE A 19 12.21 2.25 8.71
C ILE A 19 11.98 1.10 7.71
N VAL A 20 13.00 0.24 7.53
CA VAL A 20 13.02 -0.88 6.58
C VAL A 20 12.63 -2.22 7.22
N LEU A 21 12.39 -2.28 8.53
CA LEU A 21 11.76 -3.39 9.27
C LEU A 21 10.34 -2.90 9.60
N PRO A 22 9.52 -2.70 8.55
CA PRO A 22 8.21 -2.08 8.61
C PRO A 22 7.25 -3.27 8.81
N VAL A 23 5.97 -3.13 8.52
CA VAL A 23 5.07 -4.29 8.38
C VAL A 23 5.76 -5.40 7.55
N PRO A 24 5.76 -6.68 8.00
CA PRO A 24 6.49 -7.76 7.31
C PRO A 24 6.14 -7.75 5.81
N ALA A 25 7.16 -7.72 4.95
CA ALA A 25 7.01 -7.57 3.50
C ALA A 25 5.96 -8.53 2.90
N LEU A 26 5.82 -9.70 3.50
CA LEU A 26 4.86 -10.74 3.14
C LEU A 26 3.38 -10.29 3.30
N LEU A 27 3.07 -9.50 4.34
CA LEU A 27 1.71 -8.99 4.57
C LEU A 27 1.40 -7.82 3.63
N LEU A 28 2.41 -7.01 3.33
CA LEU A 28 2.31 -5.86 2.42
C LEU A 28 2.12 -6.32 0.96
N ASP A 29 2.84 -7.35 0.53
CA ASP A 29 2.66 -7.98 -0.79
C ASP A 29 1.27 -8.63 -0.93
N LEU A 30 0.77 -9.31 0.12
CA LEU A 30 -0.55 -9.93 0.09
C LEU A 30 -1.68 -8.89 -0.05
N LEU A 31 -1.59 -7.77 0.66
CA LEU A 31 -2.57 -6.70 0.58
C LEU A 31 -2.46 -5.87 -0.71
N LEU A 32 -1.26 -5.71 -1.26
CA LEU A 32 -1.07 -5.15 -2.61
C LEU A 32 -1.71 -6.05 -3.67
N ALA A 33 -1.50 -7.36 -3.59
CA ALA A 33 -2.13 -8.32 -4.47
C ALA A 33 -3.66 -8.29 -4.36
N LEU A 34 -4.20 -8.15 -3.14
CA LEU A 34 -5.63 -7.97 -2.90
C LEU A 34 -6.18 -6.68 -3.55
N SER A 35 -5.46 -5.56 -3.42
CA SER A 35 -5.85 -4.27 -4.02
C SER A 35 -5.94 -4.33 -5.55
N ILE A 36 -4.97 -5.01 -6.19
CA ILE A 36 -4.95 -5.23 -7.64
C ILE A 36 -6.07 -6.17 -8.06
N ALA A 37 -6.27 -7.28 -7.33
CA ALA A 37 -7.36 -8.22 -7.59
C ALA A 37 -8.74 -7.56 -7.47
N PHE A 38 -8.93 -6.72 -6.44
CA PHE A 38 -10.16 -5.95 -6.24
C PHE A 38 -10.40 -4.96 -7.38
N SER A 39 -9.37 -4.25 -7.83
CA SER A 39 -9.47 -3.34 -8.99
C SER A 39 -9.83 -4.11 -10.28
N MET A 40 -9.28 -5.31 -10.49
CA MET A 40 -9.66 -6.17 -11.61
C MET A 40 -11.12 -6.65 -11.52
N THR A 41 -11.58 -7.10 -10.34
CA THR A 41 -12.99 -7.45 -10.11
C THR A 41 -13.92 -6.30 -10.45
N VAL A 42 -13.55 -5.08 -10.04
CA VAL A 42 -14.32 -3.85 -10.27
C VAL A 42 -14.33 -3.48 -11.76
N LEU A 43 -13.22 -3.67 -12.47
CA LEU A 43 -13.12 -3.46 -13.93
C LEU A 43 -13.99 -4.46 -14.72
N VAL A 44 -14.01 -5.73 -14.29
CA VAL A 44 -14.89 -6.75 -14.86
C VAL A 44 -16.34 -6.38 -14.57
N LEU A 45 -16.69 -6.01 -13.34
CA LEU A 45 -18.03 -5.53 -12.96
C LEU A 45 -18.49 -4.40 -13.88
N THR A 46 -17.66 -3.38 -14.13
CA THR A 46 -18.03 -2.27 -15.04
C THR A 46 -18.33 -2.67 -16.46
N THR A 47 -17.71 -3.74 -16.96
CA THR A 47 -17.97 -4.22 -18.31
C THR A 47 -19.39 -4.81 -18.43
N PHE A 48 -20.00 -5.21 -17.31
CA PHE A 48 -21.35 -5.76 -17.25
C PHE A 48 -22.43 -4.77 -16.76
N ILE A 49 -22.05 -3.55 -16.34
CA ILE A 49 -22.99 -2.51 -15.87
C ILE A 49 -23.83 -2.00 -17.04
N LYS A 50 -25.16 -2.07 -16.91
CA LYS A 50 -26.13 -1.56 -17.90
C LYS A 50 -26.82 -0.26 -17.50
N ASP A 51 -26.76 0.12 -16.23
CA ASP A 51 -27.46 1.28 -15.68
C ASP A 51 -26.51 2.38 -15.16
N PRO A 52 -26.82 3.67 -15.41
CA PRO A 52 -25.95 4.81 -15.05
C PRO A 52 -25.77 5.02 -13.53
N LEU A 53 -26.60 4.38 -12.69
CA LEU A 53 -26.50 4.46 -11.24
C LEU A 53 -25.25 3.74 -10.68
N GLU A 54 -24.85 2.64 -11.32
CA GLU A 54 -23.70 1.83 -10.88
C GLU A 54 -22.36 2.49 -11.27
N LEU A 55 -22.36 3.40 -12.25
CA LEU A 55 -21.21 4.23 -12.60
C LEU A 55 -20.85 5.27 -11.53
N SER A 56 -21.80 5.70 -10.69
CA SER A 56 -21.51 6.60 -9.56
C SER A 56 -20.88 5.85 -8.37
N ALA A 57 -21.26 4.58 -8.19
CA ALA A 57 -20.65 3.71 -7.19
C ALA A 57 -19.21 3.31 -7.57
N PHE A 58 -18.90 3.24 -8.86
CA PHE A 58 -17.60 2.78 -9.36
C PHE A 58 -16.39 3.63 -8.91
N PRO A 59 -16.34 4.97 -9.10
CA PRO A 59 -15.25 5.81 -8.61
C PRO A 59 -15.08 5.69 -7.09
N SER A 60 -16.18 5.60 -6.36
CA SER A 60 -16.20 5.50 -4.89
C SER A 60 -15.51 4.22 -4.40
N ILE A 61 -15.79 3.09 -5.06
CA ILE A 61 -15.19 1.79 -4.77
C ILE A 61 -13.68 1.77 -5.11
N LEU A 62 -13.28 2.39 -6.23
CA LEU A 62 -11.87 2.59 -6.60
C LEU A 62 -11.13 3.52 -5.61
N LEU A 63 -11.80 4.57 -5.12
CA LEU A 63 -11.27 5.49 -4.12
C LEU A 63 -11.01 4.77 -2.78
N LEU A 64 -11.94 3.91 -2.35
CA LEU A 64 -11.74 3.06 -1.17
C LEU A 64 -10.55 2.10 -1.34
N GLY A 65 -10.39 1.47 -2.52
CA GLY A 65 -9.25 0.59 -2.81
C GLY A 65 -7.89 1.31 -2.81
N THR A 66 -7.86 2.56 -3.26
CA THR A 66 -6.65 3.40 -3.23
C THR A 66 -6.35 3.96 -1.84
N LEU A 67 -7.36 4.30 -1.04
CA LEU A 67 -7.20 4.70 0.37
C LEU A 67 -6.66 3.55 1.23
N LEU A 68 -7.13 2.32 1.00
CA LEU A 68 -6.57 1.12 1.61
C LEU A 68 -5.06 1.02 1.37
N ARG A 69 -4.62 1.26 0.12
CA ARG A 69 -3.21 1.24 -0.26
C ARG A 69 -2.39 2.33 0.43
N LEU A 70 -2.94 3.54 0.60
CA LEU A 70 -2.28 4.66 1.28
C LEU A 70 -2.16 4.44 2.79
N SER A 71 -3.20 3.89 3.43
CA SER A 71 -3.22 3.64 4.88
C SER A 71 -2.24 2.55 5.34
N LEU A 72 -1.83 1.66 4.44
CA LEU A 72 -0.93 0.54 4.73
C LEU A 72 0.51 0.75 4.27
N ASN A 73 0.75 1.77 3.44
CA ASN A 73 2.10 2.14 3.01
C ASN A 73 2.74 3.21 3.92
N ILE A 74 1.96 3.77 4.86
CA ILE A 74 2.46 4.50 6.04
C ILE A 74 2.85 3.50 7.12
#